data_AF-A0A2E5YQE2-F1
#
_entry.id   AF-A0A2E5YQE2-F1
#
_cell.length_a   1.000
_cell.length_b   1.000
_cell.length_c   1.000
_cell.angle_alpha   90.00
_cell.angle_beta   90.00
_cell.angle_gamma   90.00
#
_symmetry.space_group_name_H-M   'P 1'
#
loop_
_entity.id
_entity.type
_entity.pdbx_description
1 polymer ?
#
loop_
_entity_poly.entity_id
_entity_poly.type
_entity_poly.pdbx_seq_one_letter_code
_entity_poly.pdbx_strand_id
1 'polypeptide(L)'
;MGCDRVVAAAHTLMLSILMGLMGCAGLSREKPTLAYDADTFRATIVARVPEISPGLSHAPHEIDEATIERARRHVTAIARGPARIQALVDFLSAPEPEGLGLVYDWSVSGTAARTIERGRGNCIALASVLVGLGRALDWPIFYAEARPQRPETQAFEEVVALSDHMAVLVVARSVQMIIDFAGPLDELYSVRPIDDLTAYAHILNNLSAQIVMSEHATASVAAWQRAAAGFDLATRIEPELGRAWNNLGIALSKLGRFDEARDAYRRAVELDTAFGSAERNLTMMETRALGETTISKGPLPE
;
A
#
# COMPACT_ATOMS: atom_id res chain seq x y z
N MET A 1 10.26 29.70 2.67
CA MET A 1 11.01 29.18 3.83
C MET A 1 10.13 28.16 4.52
N GLY A 2 10.51 26.90 4.44
CA GLY A 2 9.68 25.75 4.84
C GLY A 2 10.17 24.45 4.20
N CYS A 3 11.48 24.34 4.04
CA CYS A 3 12.20 23.15 3.61
C CYS A 3 13.26 23.02 4.68
N ASP A 4 12.98 22.25 5.74
CA ASP A 4 13.89 21.79 6.80
C ASP A 4 13.08 21.32 8.02
N ARG A 5 12.36 20.20 7.86
CA ARG A 5 11.99 19.31 8.98
C ARG A 5 11.99 17.85 8.53
N VAL A 6 13.02 17.43 7.81
CA VAL A 6 13.43 16.02 7.81
C VAL A 6 14.48 15.90 8.90
N VAL A 7 14.02 15.92 10.15
CA VAL A 7 14.88 15.56 11.29
C VAL A 7 15.04 14.05 11.23
N ALA A 8 16.26 13.63 10.95
CA ALA A 8 16.75 12.29 11.26
C ALA A 8 16.60 12.05 12.77
N ALA A 9 15.45 11.51 13.18
CA ALA A 9 15.29 10.85 14.47
C ALA A 9 15.35 9.35 14.20
N ALA A 10 16.17 8.63 14.95
CA ALA A 10 16.08 7.19 15.04
C ALA A 10 14.66 6.85 15.54
N HIS A 11 13.77 6.46 14.63
CA HIS A 11 12.38 6.18 14.98
C HIS A 11 12.35 4.82 15.67
N THR A 12 12.20 4.83 16.99
CA THR A 12 11.56 3.72 17.69
C THR A 12 10.21 3.51 17.03
N LEU A 13 9.97 2.31 16.48
CA LEU A 13 8.70 1.92 15.88
C LEU A 13 7.57 2.19 16.88
N MET A 14 6.75 3.22 16.64
CA MET A 14 5.59 3.51 17.49
C MET A 14 4.41 2.67 16.98
N LEU A 15 4.48 1.37 17.26
CA LEU A 15 3.41 0.42 16.94
C LEU A 15 2.16 0.82 17.72
N SER A 16 1.08 1.12 17.00
CA SER A 16 -0.19 1.48 17.61
C SER A 16 -1.21 0.38 17.34
N ILE A 17 -1.61 -0.29 18.41
CA ILE A 17 -2.64 -1.31 18.38
C ILE A 17 -3.90 -0.71 19.00
N LEU A 18 -4.86 -0.38 18.14
CA LEU A 18 -6.19 -0.01 18.59
C LEU A 18 -6.99 -1.28 18.89
N MET A 19 -7.12 -1.57 20.18
CA MET A 19 -8.13 -2.50 20.68
C MET A 19 -9.47 -1.77 20.82
N GLY A 20 -10.32 -1.91 19.80
CA GLY A 20 -11.71 -1.50 19.92
C GLY A 20 -12.51 -2.54 20.71
N LEU A 21 -12.85 -2.27 21.97
CA LEU A 21 -14.07 -2.81 22.59
C LEU A 21 -15.26 -1.99 22.07
N MET A 22 -15.48 -1.99 20.75
CA MET A 22 -16.66 -1.32 20.20
C MET A 22 -17.90 -2.13 20.56
N GLY A 23 -18.77 -1.52 21.37
CA GLY A 23 -20.13 -1.98 21.57
C GLY A 23 -20.81 -2.22 20.23
N CYS A 24 -21.67 -3.24 20.17
CA CYS A 24 -22.23 -3.87 18.97
C CYS A 24 -23.11 -3.00 18.04
N ALA A 25 -22.91 -1.68 17.95
CA ALA A 25 -23.73 -0.79 17.14
C ALA A 25 -22.86 -0.10 16.08
N GLY A 26 -22.73 -0.69 14.90
CA GLY A 26 -22.31 0.06 13.70
C GLY A 26 -21.52 -0.70 12.64
N LEU A 27 -20.86 -1.81 12.98
CA LEU A 27 -20.16 -2.64 12.01
C LEU A 27 -21.01 -3.88 11.71
N SER A 28 -21.25 -4.15 10.42
CA SER A 28 -21.85 -5.41 9.97
C SER A 28 -21.20 -6.59 10.70
N ARG A 29 -22.03 -7.44 11.32
CA ARG A 29 -21.63 -8.65 12.05
C ARG A 29 -21.11 -9.76 11.11
N GLU A 30 -21.04 -9.51 9.81
CA GLU A 30 -20.47 -10.44 8.85
C GLU A 30 -18.95 -10.39 8.94
N LYS A 31 -18.36 -11.50 9.41
CA LYS A 31 -16.92 -11.70 9.30
C LYS A 31 -16.54 -11.60 7.82
N PRO A 32 -15.45 -10.88 7.47
CA PRO A 32 -14.95 -10.91 6.11
C PRO A 32 -14.71 -12.36 5.69
N THR A 33 -15.43 -12.84 4.69
CA THR A 33 -15.22 -14.16 4.06
C THR A 33 -14.21 -14.04 2.92
N LEU A 34 -13.13 -13.30 3.14
CA LEU A 34 -12.03 -13.24 2.19
C LEU A 34 -11.25 -14.55 2.33
N ALA A 35 -11.61 -15.53 1.50
CA ALA A 35 -10.83 -16.75 1.39
C ALA A 35 -9.46 -16.40 0.79
N TYR A 36 -8.41 -16.85 1.46
CA TYR A 36 -7.06 -16.80 0.92
C TYR A 36 -6.74 -18.14 0.27
N ASP A 37 -6.38 -18.11 -1.01
CA ASP A 37 -5.89 -19.28 -1.74
C ASP A 37 -4.83 -18.84 -2.78
N ALA A 38 -3.60 -19.32 -2.61
CA ALA A 38 -2.48 -18.94 -3.47
C ALA A 38 -2.68 -19.42 -4.91
N ASP A 39 -3.33 -20.57 -5.11
CA ASP A 39 -3.59 -21.14 -6.43
C ASP A 39 -4.65 -20.32 -7.18
N THR A 40 -5.74 -19.94 -6.50
CA THR A 40 -6.75 -19.03 -7.04
C THR A 40 -6.16 -17.66 -7.35
N PHE A 41 -5.28 -17.13 -6.49
CA PHE A 41 -4.56 -15.89 -6.76
C PHE A 41 -3.74 -15.99 -8.06
N ARG A 42 -2.91 -17.03 -8.19
CA ARG A 42 -2.09 -17.27 -9.38
C ARG A 42 -2.94 -17.43 -10.63
N ALA A 43 -3.98 -18.26 -10.57
CA ALA A 43 -4.88 -18.49 -11.68
C ALA A 43 -5.58 -17.20 -12.13
N THR A 44 -6.03 -16.38 -11.18
CA THR A 44 -6.68 -15.10 -11.48
C THR A 44 -5.71 -14.11 -12.10
N ILE A 45 -4.48 -14.03 -11.60
CA ILE A 45 -3.44 -13.18 -12.17
C ILE A 45 -3.10 -13.59 -13.60
N VAL A 46 -2.91 -14.88 -13.87
CA VAL A 46 -2.62 -15.38 -15.23
C VAL A 46 -3.81 -15.12 -16.17
N ALA A 47 -5.04 -15.19 -15.68
CA ALA A 47 -6.21 -14.86 -16.48
C ALA A 47 -6.31 -13.35 -16.80
N ARG A 48 -5.98 -12.47 -15.84
CA ARG A 48 -6.01 -11.01 -16.03
C ARG A 48 -4.82 -10.50 -16.85
N VAL A 49 -3.65 -11.13 -16.71
CA VAL A 49 -2.38 -10.74 -17.35
C VAL A 49 -1.66 -11.99 -17.88
N PRO A 50 -2.05 -12.50 -19.06
CA PRO A 50 -1.50 -13.75 -19.60
C PRO A 50 0.01 -13.75 -19.83
N GLU A 51 0.60 -12.58 -20.05
CA GLU A 51 2.02 -12.38 -20.26
C GLU A 51 2.82 -12.16 -18.97
N ILE A 52 2.18 -12.27 -17.80
CA ILE A 52 2.86 -12.03 -16.52
C ILE A 52 4.00 -13.03 -16.31
N SER A 53 5.15 -12.51 -15.89
CA SER A 53 6.28 -13.38 -15.58
C SER A 53 5.97 -14.29 -14.39
N PRO A 54 6.48 -15.54 -14.35
CA PRO A 54 6.21 -16.46 -13.24
C PRO A 54 6.55 -15.86 -11.86
N GLY A 55 7.64 -15.10 -11.76
CA GLY A 55 8.06 -14.44 -10.51
C GLY A 55 7.10 -13.37 -9.99
N LEU A 56 6.25 -12.80 -10.86
CA LEU A 56 5.21 -11.84 -10.48
C LEU A 56 3.83 -12.50 -10.28
N SER A 57 3.74 -13.83 -10.40
CA SER A 57 2.50 -14.56 -10.14
C SER A 57 2.29 -14.97 -8.67
N HIS A 58 3.32 -14.79 -7.83
CA HIS A 58 3.29 -15.20 -6.42
C HIS A 58 2.46 -14.25 -5.57
N ALA A 59 1.72 -14.79 -4.60
CA ALA A 59 0.92 -13.96 -3.70
C ALA A 59 1.83 -13.05 -2.84
N PRO A 60 1.41 -11.83 -2.52
CA PRO A 60 2.27 -10.82 -1.91
C PRO A 60 2.78 -11.19 -0.50
N HIS A 61 2.18 -12.17 0.15
CA HIS A 61 2.48 -12.61 1.50
C HIS A 61 3.07 -14.03 1.56
N GLU A 62 3.49 -14.60 0.43
CA GLU A 62 4.25 -15.86 0.45
C GLU A 62 5.58 -15.67 1.19
N ILE A 63 5.87 -16.60 2.11
CA ILE A 63 7.04 -16.62 2.99
C ILE A 63 7.59 -18.05 2.99
N ASP A 64 8.91 -18.20 3.15
CA ASP A 64 9.54 -19.50 3.24
C ASP A 64 9.20 -20.25 4.54
N GLU A 65 9.21 -21.57 4.47
CA GLU A 65 8.83 -22.44 5.59
C GLU A 65 9.74 -22.26 6.82
N ALA A 66 11.02 -21.94 6.63
CA ALA A 66 11.95 -21.78 7.74
C ALA A 66 11.59 -20.55 8.58
N THR A 67 11.24 -19.44 7.94
CA THR A 67 10.73 -18.24 8.60
C THR A 67 9.39 -18.50 9.31
N ILE A 68 8.47 -19.23 8.67
CA ILE A 68 7.18 -19.61 9.27
C ILE A 68 7.40 -20.42 10.56
N GLU A 69 8.30 -21.40 10.54
CA GLU A 69 8.57 -22.25 11.69
C GLU A 69 9.24 -21.48 12.84
N ARG A 70 10.11 -20.51 12.53
CA ARG A 70 10.66 -19.59 13.55
C ARG A 70 9.55 -18.80 14.24
N ALA A 71 8.65 -18.21 13.47
CA ALA A 71 7.51 -17.46 14.00
C ALA A 71 6.59 -18.37 14.83
N ARG A 72 6.30 -19.59 14.35
CA ARG A 72 5.47 -20.59 15.04
C ARG A 72 6.04 -20.93 16.41
N ARG A 73 7.35 -21.21 16.50
CA ARG A 73 8.02 -21.48 17.78
C ARG A 73 7.94 -20.29 18.74
N HIS A 74 8.11 -19.07 18.23
CA HIS A 74 8.04 -17.84 19.03
C HIS A 74 6.67 -17.68 19.71
N VAL A 75 5.57 -17.91 18.97
CA VAL A 75 4.23 -17.62 19.47
C VAL A 75 3.52 -18.79 20.15
N THR A 76 3.99 -20.03 19.99
CA THR A 76 3.31 -21.24 20.50
C THR A 76 3.21 -21.26 22.03
N ALA A 77 4.23 -20.76 22.72
CA ALA A 77 4.27 -20.69 24.19
C ALA A 77 3.33 -19.61 24.78
N ILE A 78 2.79 -18.73 23.94
CA ILE A 78 2.04 -17.55 24.36
C ILE A 78 0.55 -17.85 24.34
N ALA A 79 -0.20 -17.46 25.37
CA ALA A 79 -1.63 -17.74 25.47
C ALA A 79 -2.41 -17.21 24.24
N ARG A 80 -3.41 -17.97 23.78
CA ARG A 80 -4.28 -17.56 22.65
C ARG A 80 -4.96 -16.22 22.95
N GLY A 81 -5.19 -15.44 21.90
CA GLY A 81 -5.81 -14.13 21.99
C GLY A 81 -4.85 -13.00 21.63
N PRO A 82 -5.11 -11.77 22.07
CA PRO A 82 -4.36 -10.59 21.64
C PRO A 82 -2.86 -10.63 21.94
N ALA A 83 -2.46 -11.20 23.08
CA ALA A 83 -1.05 -11.32 23.46
C ALA A 83 -0.24 -12.15 22.45
N ARG A 84 -0.85 -13.16 21.83
CA ARG A 84 -0.20 -13.97 20.79
C ARG A 84 -0.01 -13.18 19.50
N ILE A 85 -0.99 -12.34 19.15
CA ILE A 85 -0.90 -11.46 17.98
C ILE A 85 0.21 -10.42 18.21
N GLN A 86 0.22 -9.79 19.38
CA GLN A 86 1.28 -8.85 19.78
C GLN A 86 2.65 -9.50 19.65
N ALA A 87 2.83 -10.72 20.16
CA ALA A 87 4.11 -11.40 20.08
C ALA A 87 4.57 -11.69 18.65
N LEU A 88 3.64 -11.96 17.72
CA LEU A 88 4.00 -12.08 16.32
C LEU A 88 4.45 -10.73 15.74
N VAL A 89 3.79 -9.64 16.12
CA VAL A 89 4.19 -8.28 15.70
C VAL A 89 5.57 -7.93 16.28
N ASP A 90 5.80 -8.23 17.56
CA ASP A 90 7.10 -8.01 18.21
C ASP A 90 8.20 -8.81 17.51
N PHE A 91 7.90 -10.06 17.12
CA PHE A 91 8.81 -10.93 16.37
C PHE A 91 9.26 -10.33 15.03
N LEU A 92 8.43 -9.54 14.33
CA LEU A 92 8.86 -8.86 13.10
C LEU A 92 10.03 -7.90 13.38
N SER A 93 9.98 -7.16 14.48
CA SER A 93 10.96 -6.11 14.80
C SER A 93 12.12 -6.58 15.68
N ALA A 94 11.94 -7.65 16.45
CA ALA A 94 12.96 -8.18 17.33
C ALA A 94 14.22 -8.58 16.53
N PRO A 95 15.43 -8.29 17.04
CA PRO A 95 16.68 -8.52 16.30
C PRO A 95 16.88 -10.00 15.99
N GLU A 96 17.67 -10.28 14.95
CA GLU A 96 18.15 -11.64 14.68
C GLU A 96 19.13 -12.07 15.80
N PRO A 97 19.07 -13.33 16.29
CA PRO A 97 18.24 -14.44 15.79
C PRO A 97 16.84 -14.56 16.40
N GLU A 98 16.48 -13.75 17.40
CA GLU A 98 15.23 -13.87 18.17
C GLU A 98 13.98 -13.51 17.36
N GLY A 99 14.11 -12.60 16.39
CA GLY A 99 13.08 -12.16 15.45
C GLY A 99 13.64 -11.93 14.05
N LEU A 100 12.93 -11.15 13.24
CA LEU A 100 13.30 -10.88 11.84
C LEU A 100 14.13 -9.60 11.64
N GLY A 101 14.29 -8.78 12.67
CA GLY A 101 15.04 -7.53 12.63
C GLY A 101 14.51 -6.51 11.63
N LEU A 102 13.22 -6.54 11.30
CA LEU A 102 12.64 -5.66 10.28
C LEU A 102 12.58 -4.22 10.77
N VAL A 103 13.07 -3.31 9.93
CA VAL A 103 13.04 -1.87 10.18
C VAL A 103 11.96 -1.20 9.34
N TYR A 104 11.19 -0.29 9.93
CA TYR A 104 10.25 0.53 9.18
C TYR A 104 10.99 1.55 8.32
N ASP A 105 10.74 1.53 7.02
CA ASP A 105 11.28 2.46 6.03
C ASP A 105 10.16 2.85 5.07
N TRP A 106 9.62 4.06 5.23
CA TRP A 106 8.46 4.56 4.48
C TRP A 106 8.67 4.53 2.94
N SER A 107 9.93 4.57 2.50
CA SER A 107 10.31 4.66 1.09
C SER A 107 10.43 3.31 0.39
N VAL A 108 10.29 2.19 1.12
CA VAL A 108 10.54 0.84 0.60
C VAL A 108 9.27 0.00 0.65
N SER A 109 8.71 -0.35 -0.50
CA SER A 109 7.61 -1.33 -0.58
C SER A 109 8.10 -2.68 -1.09
N GLY A 110 7.30 -3.72 -0.87
CA GLY A 110 7.61 -5.05 -1.36
C GLY A 110 6.61 -6.09 -0.91
N THR A 111 6.75 -7.30 -1.47
CA THR A 111 6.14 -8.53 -0.97
C THR A 111 6.84 -8.97 0.31
N ALA A 112 6.22 -9.87 1.07
CA ALA A 112 6.78 -10.41 2.31
C ALA A 112 8.21 -10.94 2.13
N ALA A 113 8.44 -11.79 1.13
CA ALA A 113 9.76 -12.33 0.82
C ALA A 113 10.81 -11.23 0.57
N ARG A 114 10.48 -10.19 -0.20
CA ARG A 114 11.39 -9.07 -0.48
C ARG A 114 11.64 -8.20 0.74
N THR A 115 10.64 -8.03 1.60
CA THR A 115 10.76 -7.28 2.85
C THR A 115 11.70 -7.98 3.83
N ILE A 116 11.55 -9.30 3.98
CA ILE A 116 12.44 -10.12 4.82
C ILE A 116 13.87 -10.08 4.28
N GLU A 117 14.05 -10.30 2.97
CA GLU A 117 15.37 -10.23 2.32
C GLU A 117 16.08 -8.90 2.55
N ARG A 118 15.34 -7.78 2.50
CA ARG A 118 15.91 -6.43 2.66
C ARG A 118 16.07 -6.00 4.12
N GLY A 119 15.44 -6.70 5.06
CA GLY A 119 15.39 -6.32 6.47
C GLY A 119 14.62 -5.02 6.76
N ARG A 120 13.84 -4.52 5.80
CA ARG A 120 13.08 -3.25 5.96
C ARG A 120 11.93 -3.10 4.98
N GLY A 121 10.98 -2.25 5.33
CA GLY A 121 9.88 -1.86 4.46
C GLY A 121 8.91 -0.88 5.10
N ASN A 122 7.97 -0.37 4.30
CA ASN A 122 6.88 0.47 4.74
C ASN A 122 5.67 -0.36 5.19
N CYS A 123 4.53 0.31 5.40
CA CYS A 123 3.34 -0.28 5.97
C CYS A 123 2.83 -1.52 5.21
N ILE A 124 2.70 -1.47 3.88
CA ILE A 124 2.23 -2.61 3.09
C ILE A 124 3.26 -3.76 3.03
N ALA A 125 4.54 -3.44 3.13
CA ALA A 125 5.63 -4.42 3.17
C ALA A 125 5.59 -5.23 4.48
N LEU A 126 5.56 -4.54 5.63
CA LEU A 126 5.43 -5.21 6.94
C LEU A 126 4.08 -5.90 7.10
N ALA A 127 3.00 -5.30 6.57
CA ALA A 127 1.69 -5.93 6.51
C ALA A 127 1.73 -7.26 5.76
N SER A 128 2.45 -7.33 4.63
CA SER A 128 2.59 -8.56 3.87
C SER A 128 3.31 -9.66 4.65
N VAL A 129 4.36 -9.32 5.40
CA VAL A 129 5.04 -10.27 6.29
C VAL A 129 4.08 -10.77 7.37
N LEU A 130 3.39 -9.86 8.05
CA LEU A 130 2.49 -10.20 9.14
C LEU A 130 1.30 -11.06 8.67
N VAL A 131 0.68 -10.71 7.53
CA VAL A 131 -0.39 -11.49 6.91
C VAL A 131 0.10 -12.89 6.55
N GLY A 132 1.28 -13.02 5.95
CA GLY A 132 1.86 -14.31 5.58
C GLY A 132 2.07 -15.23 6.77
N LEU A 133 2.74 -14.72 7.81
CA LEU A 133 2.97 -15.48 9.04
C LEU A 133 1.66 -15.80 9.76
N GLY A 134 0.75 -14.84 9.89
CA GLY A 134 -0.53 -15.04 10.55
C GLY A 134 -1.39 -16.09 9.84
N ARG A 135 -1.45 -16.07 8.50
CA ARG A 135 -2.18 -17.08 7.71
C ARG A 135 -1.56 -18.47 7.84
N ALA A 136 -0.23 -18.58 7.85
CA ALA A 136 0.47 -19.86 8.09
C ALA A 136 0.23 -20.43 9.50
N LEU A 137 -0.25 -19.60 10.43
CA LEU A 137 -0.67 -19.98 11.78
C LEU A 137 -2.19 -20.16 11.91
N ASP A 138 -2.92 -20.19 10.79
CA ASP A 138 -4.38 -20.31 10.67
C ASP A 138 -5.15 -19.13 11.29
N TRP A 139 -4.59 -17.91 11.25
CA TRP A 139 -5.24 -16.73 11.81
C TRP A 139 -6.14 -16.04 10.77
N PRO A 140 -7.32 -15.54 11.17
CA PRO A 140 -8.19 -14.74 10.32
C PRO A 140 -7.64 -13.31 10.20
N ILE A 141 -6.62 -13.17 9.36
CA ILE A 141 -5.86 -11.93 9.14
C ILE A 141 -5.96 -11.50 7.67
N PHE A 142 -6.18 -10.19 7.50
CA PHE A 142 -6.47 -9.58 6.21
C PHE A 142 -5.65 -8.31 6.03
N TYR A 143 -5.29 -8.03 4.78
CA TYR A 143 -4.91 -6.68 4.40
C TYR A 143 -6.09 -5.73 4.59
N ALA A 144 -5.80 -4.47 4.92
CA ALA A 144 -6.82 -3.46 5.02
C ALA A 144 -6.33 -2.11 4.47
N GLU A 145 -7.22 -1.43 3.76
CA GLU A 145 -7.04 -0.02 3.45
C GLU A 145 -7.50 0.81 4.64
N ALA A 146 -6.65 1.71 5.12
CA ALA A 146 -7.03 2.75 6.06
C ALA A 146 -7.15 4.07 5.29
N ARG A 147 -8.38 4.44 4.96
CA ARG A 147 -8.64 5.71 4.25
C ARG A 147 -8.96 6.82 5.25
N PRO A 148 -8.22 7.94 5.23
CA PRO A 148 -8.55 9.07 6.08
C PRO A 148 -9.84 9.74 5.59
N GLN A 149 -10.64 10.28 6.50
CA GLN A 149 -11.81 11.11 6.15
C GLN A 149 -11.42 12.41 5.40
N ARG A 150 -10.17 12.85 5.53
CA ARG A 150 -9.60 13.96 4.75
C ARG A 150 -8.35 13.45 4.02
N PRO A 151 -8.29 13.56 2.69
CA PRO A 151 -7.16 13.05 1.93
C PRO A 151 -5.88 13.80 2.28
N GLU A 152 -4.81 13.07 2.53
CA GLU A 152 -3.48 13.63 2.52
C GLU A 152 -2.99 13.67 1.08
N THR A 153 -2.95 14.85 0.47
CA THR A 153 -2.37 15.01 -0.86
C THR A 153 -0.96 15.55 -0.76
N GLN A 154 -0.03 14.92 -1.47
CA GLN A 154 1.31 15.44 -1.65
C GLN A 154 1.42 16.06 -3.04
N ALA A 155 1.86 17.32 -3.10
CA ALA A 155 2.22 17.96 -4.35
C ALA A 155 3.70 17.68 -4.64
N PHE A 156 3.99 17.08 -5.79
CA PHE A 156 5.36 16.94 -6.29
C PHE A 156 5.44 17.58 -7.68
N GLU A 157 6.31 18.58 -7.81
CA GLU A 157 6.34 19.49 -8.96
C GLU A 157 4.95 20.08 -9.24
N GLU A 158 4.33 19.64 -10.33
CA GLU A 158 3.02 20.03 -10.82
C GLU A 158 2.18 18.76 -10.98
N VAL A 159 2.11 17.94 -9.92
CA VAL A 159 1.29 16.73 -9.82
C VAL A 159 0.79 16.61 -8.39
N VAL A 160 -0.49 16.24 -8.24
CA VAL A 160 -1.09 15.94 -6.94
C VAL A 160 -1.23 14.43 -6.80
N ALA A 161 -0.44 13.84 -5.90
CA ALA A 161 -0.55 12.43 -5.53
C ALA A 161 -1.36 12.30 -4.23
N LEU A 162 -2.30 11.36 -4.20
CA LEU A 162 -2.98 10.96 -2.97
C LEU A 162 -2.00 10.12 -2.13
N SER A 163 -1.97 10.32 -0.82
CA SER A 163 -1.27 9.47 0.15
C SER A 163 -2.32 8.73 0.95
N ASP A 164 -2.39 7.41 0.78
CA ASP A 164 -3.23 6.52 1.60
C ASP A 164 -2.30 5.66 2.44
N HIS A 165 -2.85 5.10 3.50
CA HIS A 165 -2.13 4.25 4.42
C HIS A 165 -2.69 2.83 4.44
N MET A 166 -1.80 1.85 4.53
CA MET A 166 -2.15 0.43 4.56
C MET A 166 -2.03 -0.09 5.98
N ALA A 167 -3.07 -0.77 6.45
CA ALA A 167 -3.13 -1.39 7.77
C ALA A 167 -3.33 -2.90 7.64
N VAL A 168 -3.23 -3.61 8.76
CA VAL A 168 -3.60 -5.02 8.87
C VAL A 168 -4.81 -5.16 9.79
N LEU A 169 -5.78 -5.96 9.36
CA LEU A 169 -6.98 -6.27 10.14
C LEU A 169 -6.97 -7.74 10.56
N VAL A 170 -7.03 -8.00 11.86
CA VAL A 170 -7.25 -9.34 12.41
C VAL A 170 -8.68 -9.41 12.94
N VAL A 171 -9.49 -10.36 12.44
CA VAL A 171 -10.89 -10.56 12.84
C VAL A 171 -11.10 -11.93 13.46
N ALA A 172 -10.92 -12.04 14.77
CA ALA A 172 -11.22 -13.25 15.54
C ALA A 172 -12.65 -13.19 16.13
N ARG A 173 -13.17 -14.33 16.62
CA ARG A 173 -14.56 -14.46 17.15
C ARG A 173 -14.96 -13.40 18.18
N SER A 174 -14.01 -12.83 18.92
CA SER A 174 -14.23 -11.85 19.99
C SER A 174 -13.24 -10.67 19.97
N VAL A 175 -12.44 -10.53 18.90
CA VAL A 175 -11.40 -9.49 18.79
C VAL A 175 -11.35 -9.00 17.35
N GLN A 176 -11.51 -7.69 17.17
CA GLN A 176 -11.12 -6.98 15.97
C GLN A 176 -9.90 -6.13 16.32
N MET A 177 -8.76 -6.39 15.67
CA MET A 177 -7.52 -5.67 15.92
C MET A 177 -7.05 -5.04 14.62
N ILE A 178 -6.79 -3.73 14.68
CA ILE A 178 -6.15 -3.00 13.60
C ILE A 178 -4.70 -2.80 14.02
N ILE A 179 -3.78 -3.21 13.15
CA ILE A 179 -2.34 -3.10 13.35
C ILE A 179 -1.83 -2.10 12.33
N ASP A 180 -1.22 -1.04 12.86
CA ASP A 180 -0.66 0.05 12.09
C ASP A 180 0.85 0.18 12.36
N PHE A 181 1.64 0.27 11.28
CA PHE A 181 3.09 0.39 11.31
C PHE A 181 3.61 1.83 11.14
N ALA A 182 2.77 2.79 10.70
CA ALA A 182 3.14 4.19 10.55
C ALA A 182 2.82 5.06 11.79
N GLY A 183 2.02 4.56 12.72
CA GLY A 183 1.68 5.26 13.96
C GLY A 183 0.22 5.05 14.37
N PRO A 184 -0.29 5.80 15.36
CA PRO A 184 -1.68 5.70 15.76
C PRO A 184 -2.59 6.22 14.66
N LEU A 185 -3.58 5.41 14.27
CA LEU A 185 -4.70 5.86 13.47
C LEU A 185 -5.59 6.75 14.35
N ASP A 186 -5.80 8.00 13.93
CA ASP A 186 -6.83 8.84 14.54
C ASP A 186 -8.22 8.23 14.30
N GLU A 187 -9.22 8.62 15.11
CA GLU A 187 -10.63 8.17 14.99
C GLU A 187 -11.29 8.49 13.62
N LEU A 188 -10.58 9.19 12.73
CA LEU A 188 -11.02 9.67 11.44
C LEU A 188 -10.68 8.72 10.27
N TYR A 189 -10.18 7.51 10.51
CA TYR A 189 -9.91 6.54 9.43
C TYR A 189 -11.05 5.53 9.28
N SER A 190 -11.49 5.31 8.04
CA SER A 190 -12.28 4.12 7.70
C SER A 190 -11.34 2.97 7.34
N VAL A 191 -11.45 1.85 8.04
CA VAL A 191 -10.64 0.65 7.77
C VAL A 191 -11.49 -0.40 7.07
N ARG A 192 -11.09 -0.79 5.86
CA ARG A 192 -11.80 -1.79 5.05
C ARG A 192 -10.87 -2.94 4.69
N PRO A 193 -11.23 -4.21 4.95
CA PRO A 193 -10.44 -5.34 4.50
C PRO A 193 -10.46 -5.42 2.97
N ILE A 194 -9.31 -5.79 2.40
CA ILE A 194 -9.13 -5.97 0.96
C ILE A 194 -8.61 -7.37 0.65
N ASP A 195 -8.85 -7.83 -0.57
CA ASP A 195 -8.29 -9.10 -1.05
C ASP A 195 -6.82 -8.97 -1.45
N ASP A 196 -6.21 -10.12 -1.75
CA ASP A 196 -4.78 -10.18 -2.05
C ASP A 196 -4.44 -9.59 -3.42
N LEU A 197 -5.38 -9.58 -4.36
CA LEU A 197 -5.20 -8.96 -5.68
C LEU A 197 -5.10 -7.44 -5.54
N THR A 198 -6.00 -6.85 -4.75
CA THR A 198 -6.00 -5.43 -4.41
C THR A 198 -4.72 -5.07 -3.65
N ALA A 199 -4.34 -5.86 -2.64
CA ALA A 199 -3.09 -5.65 -1.91
C ALA A 199 -1.86 -5.73 -2.84
N TYR A 200 -1.85 -6.67 -3.78
CA TYR A 200 -0.77 -6.81 -4.75
C TYR A 200 -0.71 -5.63 -5.73
N ALA A 201 -1.86 -5.16 -6.21
CA ALA A 201 -1.95 -3.97 -7.05
C ALA A 201 -1.42 -2.71 -6.33
N HIS A 202 -1.72 -2.55 -5.03
CA HIS A 202 -1.10 -1.49 -4.21
C HIS A 202 0.42 -1.60 -4.13
N ILE A 203 0.96 -2.81 -3.93
CA ILE A 203 2.42 -3.02 -3.91
C ILE A 203 3.04 -2.61 -5.24
N LEU A 204 2.47 -3.05 -6.36
CA LEU A 204 2.96 -2.72 -7.70
C LEU A 204 2.87 -1.21 -7.98
N ASN A 205 1.76 -0.59 -7.59
CA ASN A 205 1.60 0.86 -7.67
C ASN A 205 2.69 1.59 -6.86
N ASN A 206 2.94 1.18 -5.63
CA ASN A 206 3.94 1.83 -4.76
C ASN A 206 5.37 1.62 -5.27
N LEU A 207 5.70 0.40 -5.73
CA LEU A 207 7.00 0.12 -6.35
C LEU A 207 7.22 0.98 -7.61
N SER A 208 6.17 1.18 -8.41
CA SER A 208 6.22 2.01 -9.62
C SER A 208 6.45 3.48 -9.27
N ALA A 209 5.79 3.99 -8.22
CA ALA A 209 6.04 5.34 -7.71
C ALA A 209 7.47 5.50 -7.18
N GLN A 210 8.02 4.51 -6.47
CA GLN A 210 9.39 4.54 -5.96
C GLN A 210 10.44 4.69 -7.07
N ILE A 211 10.21 4.11 -8.25
CA ILE A 211 11.12 4.25 -9.40
C ILE A 211 11.31 5.74 -9.74
N VAL A 212 10.23 6.51 -9.79
CA VAL A 212 10.25 7.92 -10.22
C VAL A 212 10.44 8.91 -9.07
N MET A 213 10.19 8.50 -7.82
CA MET A 213 10.41 9.33 -6.63
C MET A 213 11.84 9.22 -6.06
N SER A 214 12.51 8.08 -6.26
CA SER A 214 13.88 7.87 -5.77
C SER A 214 14.90 8.79 -6.45
N GLU A 215 14.61 9.21 -7.69
CA GLU A 215 15.38 10.17 -8.47
C GLU A 215 15.00 11.61 -8.07
N HIS A 216 15.56 12.12 -6.96
CA HIS A 216 15.40 13.51 -6.48
C HIS A 216 15.85 14.58 -7.51
N ALA A 217 16.41 14.15 -8.65
CA ALA A 217 16.69 14.93 -9.85
C ALA A 217 15.98 14.26 -11.04
N THR A 218 14.98 14.94 -11.61
CA THR A 218 14.24 14.63 -12.86
C THR A 218 14.33 13.19 -13.32
N ALA A 219 13.35 12.35 -12.93
CA ALA A 219 13.31 10.96 -13.34
C ALA A 219 13.45 10.80 -14.86
N SER A 220 14.33 9.90 -15.31
CA SER A 220 14.60 9.70 -16.75
C SER A 220 13.37 9.22 -17.52
N VAL A 221 13.33 9.43 -18.84
CA VAL A 221 12.27 8.87 -19.71
C VAL A 221 12.14 7.35 -19.51
N ALA A 222 13.27 6.64 -19.36
CA ALA A 222 13.28 5.21 -19.09
C ALA A 222 12.68 4.86 -17.71
N ALA A 223 12.89 5.70 -16.69
CA ALA A 223 12.24 5.53 -15.38
C ALA A 223 10.72 5.71 -15.47
N TRP A 224 10.25 6.75 -16.16
CA TRP A 224 8.81 6.97 -16.40
C TRP A 224 8.17 5.86 -17.24
N GLN A 225 8.87 5.31 -18.24
CA GLN A 225 8.39 4.15 -19.01
C GLN A 225 8.22 2.91 -18.12
N ARG A 226 9.19 2.63 -17.25
CA ARG A 226 9.08 1.52 -16.30
C ARG A 226 7.97 1.73 -15.28
N ALA A 227 7.83 2.94 -14.74
CA ALA A 227 6.75 3.26 -13.82
C ALA A 227 5.37 3.13 -14.49
N ALA A 228 5.21 3.65 -15.72
CA ALA A 228 3.98 3.50 -16.49
C ALA A 228 3.61 2.02 -16.70
N ALA A 229 4.58 1.17 -17.05
CA ALA A 229 4.34 -0.28 -17.20
C ALA A 229 3.90 -0.95 -15.89
N GLY A 230 4.46 -0.55 -14.75
CA GLY A 230 4.07 -1.07 -13.44
C GLY A 230 2.71 -0.55 -12.95
N PHE A 231 2.36 0.71 -13.23
CA PHE A 231 1.03 1.24 -12.96
C PHE A 231 -0.03 0.56 -13.84
N ASP A 232 0.25 0.37 -15.13
CA ASP A 232 -0.61 -0.38 -16.05
C ASP A 232 -0.80 -1.84 -15.61
N LEU A 233 0.26 -2.50 -15.13
CA LEU A 233 0.11 -3.82 -14.54
C LEU A 233 -0.82 -3.80 -13.32
N ALA A 234 -0.70 -2.80 -12.45
CA ALA A 234 -1.57 -2.65 -11.29
C ALA A 234 -3.04 -2.43 -11.69
N THR A 235 -3.33 -1.64 -12.74
CA THR A 235 -4.71 -1.42 -13.21
C THR A 235 -5.31 -2.64 -13.89
N ARG A 236 -4.50 -3.47 -14.56
CA ARG A 236 -4.97 -4.74 -15.14
C ARG A 236 -5.22 -5.80 -14.07
N ILE A 237 -4.40 -5.80 -13.01
CA ILE A 237 -4.60 -6.68 -11.86
C ILE A 237 -5.80 -6.22 -11.04
N GLU A 238 -5.98 -4.94 -10.77
CA GLU A 238 -7.15 -4.42 -10.05
C GLU A 238 -7.76 -3.20 -10.79
N PRO A 239 -8.74 -3.43 -11.69
CA PRO A 239 -9.34 -2.38 -12.51
C PRO A 239 -10.08 -1.30 -11.72
N GLU A 240 -10.51 -1.59 -10.48
CA GLU A 240 -11.20 -0.63 -9.63
C GLU A 240 -10.25 0.17 -8.73
N LEU A 241 -8.94 -0.02 -8.85
CA LEU A 241 -7.93 0.74 -8.10
C LEU A 241 -7.70 2.13 -8.73
N GLY A 242 -8.60 3.09 -8.43
CA GLY A 242 -8.55 4.46 -8.99
C GLY A 242 -7.20 5.17 -8.84
N ARG A 243 -6.47 4.93 -7.76
CA ARG A 243 -5.11 5.45 -7.53
C ARG A 243 -4.11 4.99 -8.60
N ALA A 244 -4.16 3.72 -9.00
CA ALA A 244 -3.26 3.18 -10.02
C ALA A 244 -3.54 3.83 -11.38
N TRP A 245 -4.80 4.08 -11.70
CA TRP A 245 -5.20 4.83 -12.88
C TRP A 245 -4.71 6.29 -12.85
N ASN A 246 -4.82 6.98 -11.73
CA ASN A 246 -4.29 8.34 -11.58
C ASN A 246 -2.76 8.37 -11.79
N ASN A 247 -2.05 7.42 -11.19
CA ASN A 247 -0.60 7.34 -11.31
C ASN A 247 -0.14 6.94 -12.72
N LEU A 248 -0.90 6.08 -13.41
CA LEU A 248 -0.70 5.79 -14.82
C LEU A 248 -0.86 7.06 -15.68
N GLY A 249 -1.92 7.84 -15.43
CA GLY A 249 -2.14 9.14 -16.09
C GLY A 249 -0.97 10.11 -15.89
N ILE A 250 -0.43 10.18 -14.66
CA ILE A 250 0.76 10.99 -14.34
C ILE A 250 1.96 10.54 -15.18
N ALA A 251 2.25 9.24 -15.18
CA ALA A 251 3.41 8.71 -15.91
C ALA A 251 3.28 8.91 -17.42
N LEU A 252 2.09 8.67 -17.99
CA LEU A 252 1.81 8.88 -19.42
C LEU A 252 1.91 10.35 -19.82
N SER A 253 1.41 11.26 -18.98
CA SER A 253 1.52 12.71 -19.19
C SER A 253 2.99 13.16 -19.21
N LYS A 254 3.81 12.65 -18.29
CA LYS A 254 5.27 12.91 -18.26
C LYS A 254 6.00 12.37 -19.49
N LEU A 255 5.47 11.32 -20.11
CA LEU A 255 5.97 10.74 -21.37
C LEU A 255 5.42 11.45 -22.62
N GLY A 256 4.57 12.48 -22.47
CA GLY A 256 3.93 13.18 -23.59
C GLY A 256 2.81 12.39 -24.29
N ARG A 257 2.37 11.27 -23.72
CA ARG A 257 1.29 10.41 -24.24
C ARG A 257 -0.07 10.93 -23.75
N PHE A 258 -0.43 12.14 -24.18
CA PHE A 258 -1.54 12.90 -23.58
C PHE A 258 -2.93 12.26 -23.75
N ASP A 259 -3.21 11.61 -24.89
CA ASP A 259 -4.51 10.97 -25.11
C ASP A 259 -4.71 9.78 -24.17
N GLU A 260 -3.70 8.93 -24.03
CA GLU A 260 -3.75 7.78 -23.10
C GLU A 260 -3.76 8.23 -21.64
N ALA A 261 -3.03 9.31 -21.31
CA ALA A 261 -3.08 9.92 -19.99
C ALA A 261 -4.49 10.44 -19.67
N ARG A 262 -5.19 11.04 -20.64
CA ARG A 262 -6.56 11.52 -20.50
C ARG A 262 -7.51 10.37 -20.15
N ASP A 263 -7.40 9.25 -20.85
CA ASP A 263 -8.24 8.08 -20.61
C ASP A 263 -7.98 7.48 -19.22
N ALA A 264 -6.71 7.37 -18.82
CA ALA A 264 -6.34 6.92 -17.48
C ALA A 264 -6.87 7.84 -16.37
N TYR A 265 -6.75 9.16 -16.54
CA TYR A 265 -7.32 10.10 -15.57
C TYR A 265 -8.84 10.05 -15.52
N ARG A 266 -9.54 9.96 -16.65
CA ARG A 266 -11.00 9.82 -16.68
C ARG A 266 -11.44 8.58 -15.91
N ARG A 267 -10.76 7.45 -16.12
CA ARG A 267 -11.03 6.23 -15.36
C ARG A 267 -10.79 6.42 -13.87
N ALA A 268 -9.72 7.12 -13.47
CA ALA A 268 -9.46 7.45 -12.08
C ALA A 268 -10.56 8.33 -11.46
N VAL A 269 -11.07 9.31 -12.21
CA VAL A 269 -12.18 10.20 -11.78
C VAL A 269 -13.48 9.42 -11.60
N GLU A 270 -13.80 8.47 -12.48
CA GLU A 270 -14.98 7.61 -12.33
C GLU A 270 -14.93 6.75 -11.07
N LEU A 271 -13.73 6.31 -10.67
CA LEU A 271 -13.51 5.38 -9.57
C LEU A 271 -13.37 6.08 -8.21
N ASP A 272 -12.80 7.28 -8.18
CA ASP A 272 -12.58 8.02 -6.94
C ASP A 272 -12.83 9.53 -7.12
N THR A 273 -14.09 9.91 -6.91
CA THR A 273 -14.53 11.31 -6.95
C THR A 273 -14.26 12.06 -5.64
N ALA A 274 -13.86 11.38 -4.56
CA ALA A 274 -13.90 11.96 -3.21
C ALA A 274 -12.80 13.01 -2.98
N PHE A 275 -11.71 12.93 -3.72
CA PHE A 275 -10.49 13.69 -3.41
C PHE A 275 -10.03 14.65 -4.52
N GLY A 276 -10.55 14.47 -5.75
CA GLY A 276 -10.32 15.38 -6.87
C GLY A 276 -8.85 15.50 -7.32
N SER A 277 -7.96 14.59 -6.91
CA SER A 277 -6.56 14.58 -7.36
C SER A 277 -6.46 14.25 -8.85
N ALA A 278 -7.21 13.24 -9.30
CA ALA A 278 -7.28 12.87 -10.71
C ALA A 278 -7.86 13.99 -11.58
N GLU A 279 -8.93 14.67 -11.12
CA GLU A 279 -9.51 15.83 -11.83
C GLU A 279 -8.52 16.99 -11.96
N ARG A 280 -7.78 17.29 -10.88
CA ARG A 280 -6.73 18.33 -10.90
C ARG A 280 -5.60 17.98 -11.85
N ASN A 281 -5.13 16.74 -11.81
CA ASN A 281 -4.06 16.27 -12.69
C ASN A 281 -4.49 16.26 -14.17
N LEU A 282 -5.73 15.86 -14.45
CA LEU A 282 -6.34 15.93 -15.77
C LEU A 282 -6.38 17.36 -16.29
N THR A 283 -6.96 18.28 -15.51
CA THR A 283 -7.09 19.70 -15.86
C THR A 283 -5.73 20.31 -16.18
N MET A 284 -4.76 20.09 -15.32
CA MET A 284 -3.40 20.61 -15.47
C MET A 284 -2.70 20.05 -16.72
N MET A 285 -2.87 18.76 -17.01
CA MET A 285 -2.34 18.16 -18.24
C MET A 285 -2.99 18.79 -19.48
N GLU A 286 -4.31 18.95 -19.50
CA GLU A 286 -5.04 19.52 -20.64
C GLU A 286 -4.64 20.98 -20.91
N THR A 287 -4.48 21.78 -19.85
CA THR A 287 -4.00 23.15 -19.97
C THR A 287 -2.58 23.21 -20.58
N ARG A 288 -1.67 22.32 -20.18
CA ARG A 288 -0.33 22.24 -20.78
C ARG A 288 -0.38 21.82 -22.26
N ALA A 289 -1.22 20.84 -22.58
CA ALA A 289 -1.33 20.32 -23.94
C ALA A 289 -1.86 21.36 -24.94
N LEU A 290 -2.65 22.33 -24.47
CA LEU A 290 -3.20 23.43 -25.27
C LEU A 290 -2.22 24.61 -25.47
N GLY A 291 -1.03 24.59 -24.84
CA GLY A 291 -0.04 25.66 -24.97
C GLY A 291 -0.33 26.93 -24.16
N GLU A 292 -1.37 26.92 -23.31
CA GLU A 292 -1.81 28.07 -22.52
C GLU A 292 -1.49 27.89 -21.03
N THR A 293 -0.22 27.90 -20.61
CA THR A 293 0.21 28.63 -19.39
C THR A 293 1.70 28.52 -19.09
N THR A 294 2.33 29.69 -19.01
CA THR A 294 3.38 30.00 -18.04
C THR A 294 2.74 29.94 -16.64
N ILE A 295 3.19 29.03 -15.77
CA ILE A 295 2.75 29.04 -14.37
C ILE A 295 3.25 30.33 -13.71
N SER A 296 2.35 31.27 -13.51
CA SER A 296 2.57 32.39 -12.59
C SER A 296 2.60 31.83 -11.17
N LYS A 297 3.76 31.95 -10.50
CA LYS A 297 3.89 31.73 -9.04
C LYS A 297 3.10 32.83 -8.29
N GLY A 298 1.77 32.77 -8.36
CA GLY A 298 0.87 33.54 -7.50
C GLY A 298 0.52 32.73 -6.24
N PRO A 299 0.27 33.38 -5.10
CA PRO A 299 -0.17 32.67 -3.90
C PRO A 299 -1.56 32.05 -4.11
N LEU A 300 -1.80 30.92 -3.47
CA LEU A 300 -3.11 30.25 -3.44
C LEU A 300 -4.18 31.20 -2.89
N PRO A 301 -5.43 31.20 -3.43
CA PRO A 301 -6.53 31.97 -2.86
C PRO A 301 -6.85 31.48 -1.45
N GLU A 302 -7.22 32.42 -0.58
CA GLU A 302 -7.61 32.22 0.84
C GLU A 302 -8.81 31.28 1.03
#